data_AF-A0A6C0AMT4-F1
#
_entry.id   AF-A0A6C0AMT4-F1
#
_cell.length_a   1.000
_cell.length_b   1.000
_cell.length_c   1.000
_cell.angle_alpha   90.00
_cell.angle_beta   90.00
_cell.angle_gamma   90.00
#
_symmetry.space_group_name_H-M   'P 1'
#
loop_
_entity.id
_entity.type
_entity.pdbx_description
1 polymer ?
#
loop_
_entity_poly.entity_id
_entity_poly.type
_entity_poly.pdbx_seq_one_letter_code
_entity_poly.pdbx_strand_id
1 'polypeptide(L)'
;MNYFYIFYYLMSFVSKCVNYSQCFVLKNKILQPLLKMYNDFLLKQKISNDNFCLNKDINTGVSSEFIIPNNNIKYYLFITNKSKLETTREKYNTLYFFPDSNSKLDYQVSDFYLEIDERFKQDYLLEGYLYKRDDNKLSFLITDILIINNDVIIADYNMRLAIINEIIMDIDLCDLNNHMNINLHPIFQKENENLIKVFKNNFIFKSDICCIESINNFIKTRYVDRKDLEETDKIIEIGKYTDVYNIYDTLTNNYIGILYIKGLKQSKAMKNLLLNKNKIILRCKFNNDFKKWEPII
;
A
#
# COMPACT_ATOMS: atom_id res chain seq x y z
N MET A 1 -2.48 12.71 11.23
CA MET A 1 -3.15 13.83 10.54
C MET A 1 -2.88 13.64 9.06
N ASN A 2 -3.92 13.38 8.27
CA ASN A 2 -3.76 13.15 6.83
C ASN A 2 -4.35 14.35 6.10
N TYR A 3 -3.47 15.18 5.55
CA TYR A 3 -3.87 16.14 4.53
C TYR A 3 -3.62 15.47 3.18
N PHE A 4 -4.68 15.34 2.36
CA PHE A 4 -4.54 14.94 0.98
C PHE A 4 -3.94 16.11 0.20
N TYR A 5 -2.65 16.04 -0.09
CA TYR A 5 -2.00 16.94 -1.02
C TYR A 5 -1.79 16.22 -2.35
N ILE A 6 -2.45 16.70 -3.41
CA ILE A 6 -2.18 16.26 -4.77
C ILE A 6 -0.86 16.92 -5.18
N PHE A 7 0.25 16.18 -5.07
CA PHE A 7 1.53 16.62 -5.64
C PHE A 7 1.61 16.19 -7.11
N TYR A 8 1.95 17.15 -7.98
CA TYR A 8 2.26 16.91 -9.38
C TYR A 8 3.64 16.24 -9.49
N TYR A 9 3.68 14.98 -9.92
CA TYR A 9 4.88 14.38 -10.52
C TYR A 9 4.50 13.54 -11.74
N LEU A 10 5.18 13.80 -12.86
CA LEU A 10 4.92 13.18 -14.16
C LEU A 10 5.63 11.81 -14.27
N MET A 11 4.83 10.74 -14.24
CA MET A 11 4.82 9.50 -15.04
C MET A 11 5.98 8.47 -15.02
N SER A 12 5.55 7.21 -14.82
CA SER A 12 5.99 6.02 -15.57
C SER A 12 4.76 5.14 -15.86
N PHE A 13 4.46 4.91 -17.14
CA PHE A 13 3.20 4.38 -17.69
C PHE A 13 3.14 2.84 -17.75
N VAL A 14 1.97 2.26 -17.47
CA VAL A 14 1.64 0.86 -17.86
C VAL A 14 0.53 0.77 -18.93
N SER A 15 -0.19 1.85 -19.26
CA SER A 15 -1.00 1.90 -20.49
C SER A 15 -1.31 3.34 -20.94
N LYS A 16 -1.00 3.66 -22.20
CA LYS A 16 -1.38 4.93 -22.87
C LYS A 16 -2.84 4.86 -23.31
N CYS A 17 -3.81 5.07 -22.41
CA CYS A 17 -5.23 5.19 -22.81
C CYS A 17 -5.96 6.41 -22.26
N VAL A 18 -5.33 7.26 -21.44
CA VAL A 18 -6.01 8.42 -20.82
C VAL A 18 -5.46 9.75 -21.35
N ASN A 19 -6.32 10.55 -21.99
CA ASN A 19 -5.96 11.87 -22.51
C ASN A 19 -5.77 12.88 -21.35
N TYR A 20 -4.92 13.89 -21.53
CA TYR A 20 -4.66 14.95 -20.53
C TYR A 20 -5.96 15.61 -20.04
N SER A 21 -6.93 15.81 -20.94
CA SER A 21 -8.25 16.35 -20.62
C SER A 21 -9.04 15.45 -19.66
N GLN A 22 -9.01 14.13 -19.85
CA GLN A 22 -9.69 13.15 -18.99
C GLN A 22 -9.06 13.14 -17.60
N CYS A 23 -7.72 13.15 -17.51
CA CYS A 23 -7.00 13.27 -16.25
C CYS A 23 -7.39 14.54 -15.49
N PHE A 24 -7.45 15.69 -16.18
CA PHE A 24 -7.84 16.95 -15.57
C PHE A 24 -9.28 16.92 -15.04
N VAL A 25 -10.23 16.41 -15.83
CA VAL A 25 -11.64 16.29 -15.44
C VAL A 25 -11.77 15.35 -14.24
N LEU A 26 -11.18 14.16 -14.31
CA LEU A 26 -11.25 13.18 -13.22
C LEU A 26 -10.71 13.76 -11.92
N LYS A 27 -9.48 14.27 -11.92
CA LYS A 27 -8.81 14.73 -10.69
C LYS A 27 -9.49 15.97 -10.12
N ASN A 28 -9.74 17.00 -10.94
CA ASN A 28 -10.18 18.30 -10.43
C ASN A 28 -11.69 18.44 -10.33
N LYS A 29 -12.46 17.87 -11.27
CA LYS A 29 -13.91 18.05 -11.30
C LYS A 29 -14.68 16.97 -10.55
N ILE A 30 -14.13 15.76 -10.43
CA ILE A 30 -14.82 14.63 -9.79
C ILE A 30 -14.16 14.29 -8.46
N LEU A 31 -12.89 13.88 -8.48
CA LEU A 31 -12.23 13.34 -7.31
C LEU A 31 -11.99 14.38 -6.21
N GLN A 32 -11.53 15.59 -6.56
CA GLN A 32 -11.25 16.64 -5.58
C GLN A 32 -12.49 17.01 -4.73
N PRO A 33 -13.68 17.26 -5.31
CA PRO A 33 -14.92 17.44 -4.54
C PRO A 33 -15.25 16.26 -3.62
N LEU A 34 -15.11 15.03 -4.11
CA LEU A 34 -15.38 13.82 -3.33
C LEU A 34 -14.45 13.67 -2.13
N LEU A 35 -13.16 13.90 -2.32
CA LEU A 35 -12.18 13.86 -1.24
C LEU A 35 -12.43 14.97 -0.21
N LYS A 36 -12.83 16.17 -0.65
CA LYS A 36 -13.21 17.26 0.26
C LYS A 36 -14.42 16.87 1.12
N MET A 37 -15.47 16.35 0.50
CA MET A 37 -16.67 15.87 1.19
C MET A 37 -16.33 14.79 2.22
N TYR A 38 -15.51 13.80 1.85
CA TYR A 38 -15.09 12.73 2.75
C TYR A 38 -14.26 13.26 3.94
N ASN A 39 -13.34 14.20 3.70
CA ASN A 39 -12.55 14.83 4.76
C ASN A 39 -13.43 15.64 5.72
N ASP A 40 -14.40 16.39 5.20
CA ASP A 40 -15.34 17.15 6.02
C ASP A 40 -16.19 16.22 6.91
N PHE A 41 -16.59 15.06 6.39
CA PHE A 41 -17.26 14.02 7.17
C PHE A 41 -16.38 13.49 8.31
N LEU A 42 -15.12 13.13 8.03
CA LEU A 42 -14.18 12.66 9.05
C LEU A 42 -13.92 13.70 10.14
N LEU A 43 -13.80 14.98 9.76
CA LEU A 43 -13.61 16.08 10.71
C LEU A 43 -14.82 16.26 11.62
N LYS A 44 -16.04 16.24 11.06
CA LYS A 44 -17.28 16.34 11.83
C LYS A 44 -17.40 15.19 12.84
N GLN A 45 -17.17 13.95 12.39
CA GLN A 45 -17.17 12.75 13.24
C GLN A 45 -16.20 12.89 14.43
N LYS A 46 -14.97 13.33 14.16
CA LYS A 46 -13.95 13.52 15.20
C LYS A 46 -14.33 14.58 16.24
N ILE A 47 -15.03 15.64 15.82
CA ILE A 47 -15.49 16.72 16.70
C ILE A 47 -16.70 16.25 17.53
N SER A 48 -17.58 15.42 16.97
CA SER A 48 -18.80 14.92 17.63
C SER A 48 -18.59 13.72 18.57
N ASN A 49 -17.34 13.44 18.97
CA ASN A 49 -16.89 12.18 19.60
C ASN A 49 -17.57 11.79 20.93
N ASP A 50 -18.49 12.60 21.46
CA ASP A 50 -19.16 12.30 22.72
C ASP A 50 -20.40 11.39 22.58
N ASN A 51 -21.00 11.22 21.39
CA ASN A 51 -22.22 10.40 21.23
C ASN A 51 -22.38 9.58 19.93
N PHE A 52 -21.54 9.76 18.90
CA PHE A 52 -21.70 9.05 17.62
C PHE A 52 -20.59 8.02 17.43
N CYS A 53 -20.84 6.77 17.83
CA CYS A 53 -19.90 5.66 17.65
C CYS A 53 -20.50 4.62 16.73
N LEU A 54 -20.26 4.76 15.43
CA LEU A 54 -20.72 3.82 14.41
C LEU A 54 -20.24 2.38 14.62
N ASN A 55 -19.13 2.17 15.35
CA ASN A 55 -18.55 0.84 15.60
C ASN A 55 -18.92 0.23 16.96
N LYS A 56 -19.77 0.88 17.76
CA LYS A 56 -20.31 0.29 18.98
C LYS A 56 -21.59 -0.45 18.67
N ASP A 57 -21.59 -1.73 18.97
CA ASP A 57 -22.85 -2.47 19.06
C ASP A 57 -23.73 -1.80 20.13
N ILE A 58 -24.93 -1.40 19.73
CA ILE A 58 -25.89 -0.67 20.56
C ILE A 58 -26.36 -1.54 21.74
N ASN A 59 -26.35 -2.85 21.58
CA ASN A 59 -26.83 -3.81 22.57
C ASN A 59 -25.74 -4.24 23.55
N THR A 60 -24.48 -4.29 23.13
CA THR A 60 -23.36 -4.79 23.96
C THR A 60 -22.38 -3.72 24.39
N GLY A 61 -22.35 -2.56 23.72
CA GLY A 61 -21.40 -1.48 23.97
C GLY A 61 -19.96 -1.78 23.56
N VAL A 62 -19.71 -2.94 22.96
CA VAL A 62 -18.37 -3.41 22.55
C VAL A 62 -18.04 -2.83 21.17
N SER A 63 -16.86 -2.23 21.05
CA SER A 63 -16.33 -1.77 19.76
C SER A 63 -15.55 -2.88 19.08
N SER A 64 -15.91 -3.22 17.84
CA SER A 64 -15.12 -4.17 17.05
C SER A 64 -13.81 -3.51 16.60
N GLU A 65 -12.68 -4.11 16.98
CA GLU A 65 -11.35 -3.70 16.53
C GLU A 65 -10.84 -4.66 15.45
N PHE A 66 -10.18 -4.11 14.43
CA PHE A 66 -9.65 -4.89 13.30
C PHE A 66 -8.16 -4.64 13.10
N ILE A 67 -7.50 -5.60 12.48
CA ILE A 67 -6.08 -5.60 12.20
C ILE A 67 -5.82 -5.99 10.74
N ILE A 68 -4.95 -5.23 10.07
CA ILE A 68 -4.54 -5.44 8.69
C ILE A 68 -3.01 -5.53 8.59
N PRO A 69 -2.43 -6.71 8.37
CA PRO A 69 -1.01 -6.86 8.04
C PRO A 69 -0.76 -6.42 6.58
N ASN A 70 0.13 -5.46 6.32
CA ASN A 70 0.29 -4.85 5.00
C ASN A 70 1.72 -4.41 4.66
N ASN A 71 1.94 -3.99 3.41
CA ASN A 71 3.23 -3.53 2.87
C ASN A 71 3.51 -2.02 3.02
N ASN A 72 2.69 -1.29 3.80
CA ASN A 72 2.80 0.15 4.05
C ASN A 72 2.61 1.08 2.83
N ILE A 73 2.36 0.54 1.63
CA ILE A 73 2.06 1.31 0.41
C ILE A 73 0.54 1.37 0.22
N LYS A 74 -0.10 2.31 0.93
CA LYS A 74 -1.55 2.51 0.86
C LYS A 74 -1.92 3.22 -0.45
N TYR A 75 -2.92 2.69 -1.13
CA TYR A 75 -3.49 3.24 -2.36
C TYR A 75 -5.00 3.42 -2.21
N TYR A 76 -5.52 4.40 -2.94
CA TYR A 76 -6.93 4.56 -3.19
C TYR A 76 -7.22 4.21 -4.64
N LEU A 77 -8.38 3.61 -4.86
CA LEU A 77 -8.90 3.26 -6.18
C LEU A 77 -10.22 4.00 -6.37
N PHE A 78 -10.26 4.91 -7.34
CA PHE A 78 -11.50 5.51 -7.82
C PHE A 78 -11.96 4.82 -9.11
N ILE A 79 -13.17 4.29 -9.10
CA ILE A 79 -13.80 3.62 -10.24
C ILE A 79 -14.92 4.53 -10.74
N THR A 80 -14.94 4.82 -12.03
CA THR A 80 -16.02 5.58 -12.66
C THR A 80 -16.25 5.16 -14.11
N ASN A 81 -17.41 5.53 -14.66
CA ASN A 81 -17.71 5.33 -16.07
C ASN A 81 -16.97 6.34 -16.95
N LYS A 82 -16.31 5.86 -18.02
CA LYS A 82 -15.55 6.69 -18.96
C LYS A 82 -16.43 7.78 -19.62
N SER A 83 -17.71 7.49 -19.82
CA SER A 83 -18.71 8.44 -20.33
C SER A 83 -18.90 9.69 -19.46
N LYS A 84 -18.49 9.66 -18.18
CA LYS A 84 -18.49 10.84 -17.30
C LYS A 84 -17.25 11.72 -17.52
N LEU A 85 -16.20 11.20 -18.14
CA LEU A 85 -14.94 11.91 -18.39
C LEU A 85 -14.90 12.50 -19.79
N GLU A 86 -15.55 11.85 -20.74
CA GLU A 86 -15.63 12.29 -22.12
C GLU A 86 -16.86 11.75 -22.85
N THR A 87 -17.19 12.39 -23.99
CA THR A 87 -18.25 11.92 -24.87
C THR A 87 -17.79 10.67 -25.62
N THR A 88 -18.14 9.50 -25.12
CA THR A 88 -17.92 8.21 -25.80
C THR A 88 -19.22 7.40 -25.87
N ARG A 89 -19.37 6.62 -26.95
CA ARG A 89 -20.47 5.65 -27.10
C ARG A 89 -20.14 4.31 -26.44
N GLU A 90 -18.86 4.04 -26.23
CA GLU A 90 -18.37 2.78 -25.68
C GLU A 90 -18.46 2.81 -24.15
N LYS A 91 -18.88 1.69 -23.57
CA LYS A 91 -19.06 1.56 -22.13
C LYS A 91 -17.82 0.91 -21.51
N TYR A 92 -17.01 1.74 -20.87
CA TYR A 92 -15.82 1.32 -20.13
C TYR A 92 -15.84 1.92 -18.73
N ASN A 93 -15.18 1.22 -17.80
CA ASN A 93 -14.80 1.80 -16.52
C ASN A 93 -13.36 2.31 -16.58
N THR A 94 -13.16 3.50 -16.03
CA THR A 94 -11.83 4.03 -15.69
C THR A 94 -11.54 3.75 -14.23
N LEU A 95 -10.47 3.01 -13.97
CA LEU A 95 -9.93 2.73 -12.64
C LEU A 95 -8.71 3.63 -12.45
N TYR A 96 -8.79 4.55 -11.50
CA TYR A 96 -7.72 5.48 -11.17
C TYR A 96 -7.14 5.16 -9.79
N PHE A 97 -5.86 4.78 -9.79
CA PHE A 97 -5.11 4.43 -8.60
C PHE A 97 -4.23 5.59 -8.19
N PHE A 98 -4.30 6.01 -6.93
CA PHE A 98 -3.45 7.06 -6.40
C PHE A 98 -2.98 6.73 -4.98
N PRO A 99 -1.71 6.98 -4.64
CA PRO A 99 -1.19 6.65 -3.33
C PRO A 99 -1.67 7.61 -2.24
N ASP A 100 -1.68 7.14 -1.00
CA ASP A 100 -1.79 7.99 0.18
C ASP A 100 -0.55 8.88 0.28
N SER A 101 -0.73 10.21 0.29
CA SER A 101 0.38 11.17 0.35
C SER A 101 1.23 11.05 1.61
N ASN A 102 0.78 10.30 2.62
CA ASN A 102 1.51 10.04 3.86
C ASN A 102 2.26 8.69 3.87
N SER A 103 2.22 7.89 2.81
CA SER A 103 3.06 6.69 2.71
C SER A 103 4.53 7.08 2.65
N LYS A 104 5.24 6.98 3.79
CA LYS A 104 6.63 7.42 3.97
C LYS A 104 7.69 6.58 3.21
N LEU A 105 7.27 5.61 2.39
CA LEU A 105 8.18 4.75 1.62
C LEU A 105 8.19 5.16 0.15
N ASP A 106 9.38 5.52 -0.30
CA ASP A 106 9.87 5.72 -1.67
C ASP A 106 9.27 6.82 -2.57
N TYR A 107 10.19 7.56 -3.17
CA TYR A 107 10.01 8.55 -4.24
C TYR A 107 9.55 7.94 -5.59
N GLN A 108 9.07 6.68 -5.61
CA GLN A 108 8.67 5.95 -6.83
C GLN A 108 7.18 5.63 -6.92
N VAL A 109 6.39 6.06 -5.94
CA VAL A 109 4.95 5.76 -5.91
C VAL A 109 4.20 6.83 -6.72
N SER A 110 3.71 6.46 -7.91
CA SER A 110 2.91 7.35 -8.77
C SER A 110 1.45 6.91 -8.86
N ASP A 111 0.58 7.86 -9.20
CA ASP A 111 -0.75 7.53 -9.68
C ASP A 111 -0.70 6.91 -11.08
N PHE A 112 -1.71 6.11 -11.41
CA PHE A 112 -1.87 5.48 -12.72
C PHE A 112 -3.33 5.13 -13.00
N TYR A 113 -3.61 4.76 -14.25
CA TYR A 113 -4.95 4.46 -14.74
C TYR A 113 -4.99 3.08 -15.39
N LEU A 114 -6.16 2.46 -15.29
CA LEU A 114 -6.52 1.26 -16.03
C LEU A 114 -7.90 1.47 -16.63
N GLU A 115 -8.07 1.17 -17.91
CA GLU A 115 -9.38 1.20 -18.57
C GLU A 115 -9.82 -0.23 -18.84
N ILE A 116 -11.02 -0.60 -18.40
CA ILE A 116 -11.56 -1.95 -18.57
C ILE A 116 -12.96 -1.87 -19.17
N ASP A 117 -13.43 -2.96 -19.78
CA ASP A 117 -14.84 -3.14 -20.13
C ASP A 117 -15.75 -2.82 -18.94
N GLU A 118 -16.95 -2.30 -19.20
CA GLU A 118 -17.91 -1.97 -18.13
C GLU A 118 -18.26 -3.21 -17.29
N ARG A 119 -17.67 -3.28 -16.09
CA ARG A 119 -17.92 -4.27 -15.04
C ARG A 119 -18.65 -3.66 -13.83
N PHE A 120 -18.42 -2.37 -13.58
CA PHE A 120 -18.98 -1.60 -12.48
C PHE A 120 -20.05 -0.63 -13.00
N LYS A 121 -21.23 -0.66 -12.36
CA LYS A 121 -22.37 0.21 -12.72
C LYS A 121 -22.38 1.55 -11.98
N GLN A 122 -21.67 1.63 -10.86
CA GLN A 122 -21.65 2.77 -9.95
C GLN A 122 -20.24 3.32 -9.83
N ASP A 123 -20.12 4.54 -9.30
CA ASP A 123 -18.81 5.09 -8.94
C ASP A 123 -18.43 4.63 -7.54
N TYR A 124 -17.16 4.23 -7.36
CA TYR A 124 -16.65 3.74 -6.09
C TYR A 124 -15.35 4.44 -5.72
N LEU A 125 -15.19 4.82 -4.45
CA LEU A 125 -13.89 5.15 -3.86
C LEU A 125 -13.51 4.09 -2.85
N LEU A 126 -12.49 3.31 -3.16
CA LEU A 126 -11.99 2.20 -2.37
C LEU A 126 -10.61 2.53 -1.80
N GLU A 127 -10.29 1.96 -0.64
CA GLU A 127 -8.95 1.96 -0.04
C GLU A 127 -8.37 0.55 -0.12
N GLY A 128 -7.05 0.45 -0.30
CA GLY A 128 -6.35 -0.83 -0.28
C GLY A 128 -4.84 -0.72 -0.33
N TYR A 129 -4.19 -1.85 -0.59
CA TYR A 129 -2.74 -1.96 -0.71
C TYR A 129 -2.37 -2.56 -2.06
N LEU A 130 -1.32 -2.01 -2.68
CA LEU A 130 -0.83 -2.45 -3.98
C LEU A 130 0.40 -3.34 -3.80
N TYR A 131 0.34 -4.55 -4.33
CA TYR A 131 1.41 -5.54 -4.30
C TYR A 131 1.92 -5.85 -5.70
N LYS A 132 3.20 -6.22 -5.80
CA LYS A 132 3.80 -6.69 -7.05
C LYS A 132 3.94 -8.20 -6.99
N ARG A 133 3.43 -8.89 -8.01
CA ARG A 133 3.55 -10.34 -8.18
C ARG A 133 4.88 -10.69 -8.85
N ASP A 134 5.28 -11.95 -8.70
CA ASP A 134 6.51 -12.49 -9.31
C ASP A 134 6.53 -12.41 -10.84
N ASP A 135 5.35 -12.46 -11.47
CA ASP A 135 5.16 -12.30 -12.92
C ASP A 135 5.12 -10.83 -13.38
N ASN A 136 5.56 -9.90 -12.54
CA ASN A 136 5.50 -8.44 -12.73
C ASN A 136 4.09 -7.85 -12.87
N LYS A 137 3.02 -8.62 -12.65
CA LYS A 137 1.66 -8.08 -12.57
C LYS A 137 1.41 -7.42 -11.22
N LEU A 138 0.41 -6.54 -11.16
CA LEU A 138 0.00 -5.87 -9.94
C LEU A 138 -1.16 -6.61 -9.26
N SER A 139 -1.28 -6.47 -7.95
CA SER A 139 -2.44 -6.94 -7.19
C SER A 139 -2.86 -5.86 -6.20
N PHE A 140 -4.05 -5.32 -6.39
CA PHE A 140 -4.65 -4.36 -5.48
C PHE A 140 -5.60 -5.09 -4.54
N LEU A 141 -5.29 -5.04 -3.25
CA LEU A 141 -6.08 -5.70 -2.21
C LEU A 141 -6.87 -4.67 -1.42
N ILE A 142 -8.20 -4.68 -1.58
CA ILE A 142 -9.16 -3.74 -0.99
C ILE A 142 -9.29 -3.99 0.51
N THR A 143 -9.28 -2.91 1.29
CA THR A 143 -9.48 -2.94 2.74
C THR A 143 -10.68 -2.11 3.20
N ASP A 144 -11.17 -1.18 2.40
CA ASP A 144 -12.27 -0.31 2.82
C ASP A 144 -13.01 0.29 1.62
N ILE A 145 -14.26 0.68 1.85
CA ILE A 145 -15.07 1.44 0.91
C ILE A 145 -15.48 2.77 1.55
N LEU A 146 -15.18 3.85 0.84
CA LEU A 146 -15.32 5.20 1.38
C LEU A 146 -16.55 5.91 0.81
N ILE A 147 -16.79 5.75 -0.49
CA ILE A 147 -17.84 6.45 -1.24
C ILE A 147 -18.48 5.50 -2.25
N ILE A 148 -19.81 5.59 -2.40
CA ILE A 148 -20.59 5.02 -3.52
C ILE A 148 -21.40 6.14 -4.16
N ASN A 149 -21.34 6.31 -5.48
CA ASN A 149 -22.15 7.29 -6.23
C ASN A 149 -22.15 8.73 -5.65
N ASN A 150 -21.01 9.18 -5.15
CA ASN A 150 -20.82 10.48 -4.49
C ASN A 150 -21.39 10.60 -3.07
N ASP A 151 -21.85 9.50 -2.46
CA ASP A 151 -22.28 9.47 -1.06
C ASP A 151 -21.24 8.78 -0.19
N VAL A 152 -20.90 9.40 0.94
CA VAL A 152 -20.01 8.80 1.94
C VAL A 152 -20.71 7.63 2.61
N ILE A 153 -20.01 6.51 2.77
CA ILE A 153 -20.56 5.36 3.49
C ILE A 153 -20.53 5.59 4.99
N ILE A 154 -21.70 5.70 5.62
CA ILE A 154 -21.87 5.93 7.05
C ILE A 154 -22.35 4.62 7.70
N ALA A 155 -21.46 3.64 7.77
CA ALA A 155 -21.72 2.32 8.34
C ALA A 155 -20.46 1.78 9.00
N ASP A 156 -20.64 0.88 9.98
CA ASP A 156 -19.54 0.21 10.69
C ASP A 156 -18.58 -0.53 9.76
N TYR A 157 -17.40 -0.84 10.27
CA TYR A 157 -16.35 -1.44 9.45
C TYR A 157 -16.71 -2.85 8.93
N ASN A 158 -17.46 -3.66 9.69
CA ASN A 158 -17.92 -4.97 9.22
C ASN A 158 -18.88 -4.82 8.03
N MET A 159 -19.85 -3.91 8.14
CA MET A 159 -20.83 -3.63 7.10
C MET A 159 -20.14 -3.12 5.83
N ARG A 160 -19.11 -2.28 5.97
CA ARG A 160 -18.28 -1.86 4.83
C ARG A 160 -17.59 -3.03 4.14
N LEU A 161 -17.05 -3.99 4.88
CA LEU A 161 -16.45 -5.20 4.31
C LEU A 161 -17.49 -6.09 3.62
N ALA A 162 -18.70 -6.20 4.19
CA ALA A 162 -19.82 -6.90 3.55
C ALA A 162 -20.20 -6.25 2.22
N ILE A 163 -20.32 -4.92 2.19
CA ILE A 163 -20.58 -4.14 0.97
C ILE A 163 -19.50 -4.37 -0.09
N ILE A 164 -18.21 -4.37 0.30
CA ILE A 164 -17.11 -4.65 -0.64
C ILE A 164 -17.26 -6.04 -1.23
N ASN A 165 -17.52 -7.06 -0.40
CA ASN A 165 -17.74 -8.42 -0.85
C ASN A 165 -18.90 -8.50 -1.84
N GLU A 166 -20.03 -7.89 -1.55
CA GLU A 166 -21.19 -7.85 -2.47
C GLU A 166 -20.84 -7.20 -3.81
N ILE A 167 -20.04 -6.13 -3.80
CA ILE A 167 -19.62 -5.44 -5.03
C ILE A 167 -18.72 -6.32 -5.89
N ILE A 168 -17.76 -7.04 -5.29
CA ILE A 168 -16.71 -7.74 -6.06
C ILE A 168 -17.00 -9.23 -6.31
N MET A 169 -17.91 -9.86 -5.54
CA MET A 169 -18.12 -11.31 -5.59
C MET A 169 -18.55 -11.81 -6.98
N ASP A 170 -19.38 -11.04 -7.67
CA ASP A 170 -19.94 -11.41 -8.98
C ASP A 170 -19.17 -10.79 -10.16
N ILE A 171 -18.08 -10.09 -9.89
CA ILE A 171 -17.27 -9.43 -10.90
C ILE A 171 -15.94 -10.17 -11.03
N ASP A 172 -15.64 -10.68 -12.22
CA ASP A 172 -14.29 -11.13 -12.50
C ASP A 172 -13.34 -9.93 -12.42
N LEU A 173 -12.38 -9.98 -11.51
CA LEU A 173 -11.37 -8.94 -11.32
C LEU A 173 -9.95 -9.51 -11.45
N CYS A 174 -9.82 -10.66 -12.10
CA CYS A 174 -8.55 -11.27 -12.44
C CYS A 174 -8.03 -10.75 -13.78
N ASP A 175 -6.71 -10.58 -13.87
CA ASP A 175 -5.98 -10.25 -15.10
C ASP A 175 -6.59 -9.10 -15.92
N LEU A 176 -7.05 -8.05 -15.23
CA LEU A 176 -7.56 -6.82 -15.82
C LEU A 176 -6.49 -6.22 -16.75
N ASN A 177 -6.81 -6.11 -18.03
CA ASN A 177 -5.89 -5.80 -19.13
C ASN A 177 -4.56 -6.57 -19.09
N ASN A 178 -4.55 -7.83 -18.65
CA ASN A 178 -3.35 -8.64 -18.47
C ASN A 178 -2.30 -8.07 -17.50
N HIS A 179 -2.65 -7.06 -16.70
CA HIS A 179 -1.68 -6.34 -15.86
C HIS A 179 -2.02 -6.34 -14.37
N MET A 180 -3.27 -6.56 -13.99
CA MET A 180 -3.71 -6.34 -12.61
C MET A 180 -4.79 -7.30 -12.13
N ASN A 181 -4.70 -7.69 -10.86
CA ASN A 181 -5.80 -8.31 -10.13
C ASN A 181 -6.33 -7.34 -9.06
N ILE A 182 -7.63 -7.36 -8.82
CA ILE A 182 -8.25 -6.70 -7.66
C ILE A 182 -8.93 -7.78 -6.82
N ASN A 183 -8.68 -7.77 -5.50
CA ASN A 183 -9.28 -8.72 -4.58
C ASN A 183 -9.43 -8.10 -3.17
N LEU A 184 -10.04 -8.81 -2.23
CA LEU A 184 -10.18 -8.38 -0.85
C LEU A 184 -8.92 -8.71 -0.04
N HIS A 185 -8.45 -7.76 0.77
CA HIS A 185 -7.34 -7.96 1.67
C HIS A 185 -7.77 -8.75 2.91
N PRO A 186 -7.07 -9.81 3.31
CA PRO A 186 -7.35 -10.49 4.57
C PRO A 186 -7.28 -9.53 5.77
N ILE A 187 -8.36 -9.45 6.52
CA ILE A 187 -8.52 -8.59 7.69
C ILE A 187 -8.87 -9.49 8.88
N PHE A 188 -8.27 -9.19 10.03
CA PHE A 188 -8.45 -9.98 11.24
C PHE A 188 -9.15 -9.13 12.29
N GLN A 189 -10.10 -9.72 13.01
CA GLN A 189 -10.56 -9.09 14.25
C GLN A 189 -9.44 -9.14 15.30
N LYS A 190 -9.41 -8.17 16.21
CA LYS A 190 -8.34 -8.02 17.21
C LYS A 190 -8.19 -9.27 18.09
N GLU A 191 -9.28 -9.95 18.41
CA GLU A 191 -9.32 -11.20 19.17
C GLU A 191 -8.52 -12.32 18.48
N ASN A 192 -8.39 -12.24 17.15
CA ASN A 192 -7.71 -13.21 16.31
C ASN A 192 -6.28 -12.77 15.93
N GLU A 193 -5.67 -11.83 16.65
CA GLU A 193 -4.30 -11.33 16.40
C GLU A 193 -3.25 -12.46 16.31
N ASN A 194 -3.44 -13.55 17.05
CA ASN A 194 -2.55 -14.71 17.00
C ASN A 194 -2.46 -15.33 15.60
N LEU A 195 -3.51 -15.24 14.79
CA LEU A 195 -3.53 -15.73 13.41
C LEU A 195 -2.63 -14.93 12.48
N ILE A 196 -2.23 -13.70 12.86
CA ILE A 196 -1.34 -12.87 12.03
C ILE A 196 0.01 -13.56 11.82
N LYS A 197 0.52 -14.28 12.82
CA LYS A 197 1.79 -15.03 12.66
C LYS A 197 1.65 -16.11 11.60
N VAL A 198 0.53 -16.85 11.61
CA VAL A 198 0.22 -17.87 10.61
C VAL A 198 0.01 -17.23 9.24
N PHE A 199 -0.72 -16.13 9.17
CA PHE A 199 -0.96 -15.38 7.95
C PHE A 199 0.34 -14.89 7.31
N LYS A 200 1.23 -14.24 8.08
CA LYS A 200 2.52 -13.74 7.60
C LYS A 200 3.37 -14.85 6.96
N ASN A 201 3.22 -16.10 7.36
CA ASN A 201 3.98 -17.21 6.78
C ASN A 201 3.36 -17.78 5.48
N ASN A 202 2.05 -17.65 5.32
CA ASN A 202 1.27 -18.25 4.23
C ASN A 202 0.77 -17.24 3.19
N PHE A 203 0.85 -15.94 3.47
CA PHE A 203 0.42 -14.92 2.53
C PHE A 203 1.33 -14.88 1.31
N ILE A 204 0.73 -14.76 0.13
CA ILE A 204 1.46 -14.76 -1.14
C ILE A 204 2.49 -13.61 -1.21
N PHE A 205 2.16 -12.44 -0.65
CA PHE A 205 3.06 -11.28 -0.58
C PHE A 205 3.76 -11.14 0.78
N LYS A 206 4.06 -12.25 1.46
CA LYS A 206 4.65 -12.26 2.81
C LYS A 206 5.95 -11.45 2.95
N SER A 207 6.79 -11.40 1.90
CA SER A 207 8.03 -10.61 1.88
C SER A 207 7.76 -9.11 2.00
N ASP A 208 6.61 -8.67 1.52
CA ASP A 208 6.28 -7.25 1.41
C ASP A 208 5.70 -6.72 2.72
N ILE A 209 5.08 -7.58 3.54
CA ILE A 209 4.51 -7.18 4.83
C ILE A 209 5.60 -6.53 5.72
N CYS A 210 5.40 -5.26 6.07
CA CYS A 210 6.22 -4.50 7.04
C CYS A 210 5.41 -3.92 8.18
N CYS A 211 4.10 -3.96 8.08
CA CYS A 211 3.27 -3.08 8.86
C CYS A 211 2.01 -3.81 9.31
N ILE A 212 1.49 -3.36 10.44
CA ILE A 212 0.19 -3.74 10.95
C ILE A 212 -0.60 -2.44 11.12
N GLU A 213 -1.78 -2.38 10.52
CA GLU A 213 -2.72 -1.28 10.73
C GLU A 213 -3.85 -1.76 11.63
N SER A 214 -4.10 -1.05 12.74
CA SER A 214 -5.23 -1.30 13.64
C SER A 214 -6.35 -0.32 13.31
N ILE A 215 -7.58 -0.80 13.32
CA ILE A 215 -8.78 -0.01 13.05
C ILE A 215 -9.66 -0.06 14.29
N ASN A 216 -9.85 1.10 14.90
CA ASN A 216 -10.75 1.29 16.03
C ASN A 216 -11.57 2.57 15.77
N ASN A 217 -12.90 2.48 15.84
CA ASN A 217 -13.81 3.63 15.66
C ASN A 217 -13.50 4.49 14.41
N PHE A 218 -13.33 3.86 13.23
CA PHE A 218 -12.93 4.51 11.96
C PHE A 218 -11.54 5.15 11.96
N ILE A 219 -10.83 5.11 13.08
CA ILE A 219 -9.47 5.62 13.20
C ILE A 219 -8.52 4.47 12.88
N LYS A 220 -7.76 4.65 11.80
CA LYS A 220 -6.70 3.72 11.41
C LYS A 220 -5.38 4.18 12.02
N THR A 221 -4.80 3.32 12.86
CA THR A 221 -3.50 3.55 13.51
C THR A 221 -2.49 2.57 12.97
N ARG A 222 -1.36 3.08 12.49
CA ARG A 222 -0.35 2.29 11.79
C ARG A 222 0.85 1.99 12.68
N TYR A 223 1.22 0.72 12.75
CA TYR A 223 2.38 0.19 13.45
C TYR A 223 3.34 -0.45 12.45
N VAL A 224 4.46 0.23 12.18
CA VAL A 224 5.52 -0.33 11.34
C VAL A 224 6.39 -1.20 12.24
N ASP A 225 6.59 -2.45 11.83
CA ASP A 225 7.41 -3.43 12.53
C ASP A 225 8.87 -2.96 12.43
N ARG A 226 9.33 -2.19 13.43
CA ARG A 226 10.72 -1.77 13.53
C ARG A 226 11.50 -2.91 14.13
N LYS A 227 12.41 -3.47 13.35
CA LYS A 227 13.43 -4.38 13.85
C LYS A 227 14.48 -3.53 14.55
N ASP A 228 14.42 -3.46 15.88
CA ASP A 228 15.56 -3.04 16.70
C ASP A 228 16.54 -4.21 16.81
N LEU A 229 17.22 -4.49 15.70
CA LEU A 229 18.34 -5.39 15.70
C LEU A 229 19.57 -4.62 16.15
N GLU A 230 20.28 -5.15 17.15
CA GLU A 230 21.55 -4.61 17.56
C GLU A 230 22.53 -4.58 16.38
N GLU A 231 23.43 -3.60 16.43
CA GLU A 231 24.54 -3.55 15.50
C GLU A 231 25.39 -4.81 15.66
N THR A 232 25.59 -5.53 14.57
CA THR A 232 26.31 -6.80 14.60
C THR A 232 27.31 -6.85 13.47
N ASP A 233 28.39 -7.58 13.70
CA ASP A 233 29.40 -7.85 12.69
C ASP A 233 28.85 -8.84 11.67
N LYS A 234 28.97 -8.49 10.39
CA LYS A 234 28.56 -9.31 9.25
C LYS A 234 29.73 -9.51 8.29
N ILE A 235 29.74 -10.65 7.61
CA ILE A 235 30.72 -10.94 6.56
C ILE A 235 30.17 -10.34 5.26
N ILE A 236 30.95 -9.44 4.67
CA ILE A 236 30.63 -8.77 3.40
C ILE A 236 31.52 -9.35 2.32
N GLU A 237 30.92 -9.92 1.28
CA GLU A 237 31.60 -10.49 0.11
C GLU A 237 31.27 -9.71 -1.16
N ILE A 238 32.24 -9.54 -2.05
CA ILE A 238 32.01 -8.95 -3.37
C ILE A 238 31.06 -9.86 -4.16
N GLY A 239 29.91 -9.32 -4.57
CA GLY A 239 28.94 -10.02 -5.40
C GLY A 239 29.36 -10.10 -6.87
N LYS A 240 28.47 -10.68 -7.69
CA LYS A 240 28.68 -10.81 -9.14
C LYS A 240 28.70 -9.46 -9.87
N TYR A 241 28.00 -8.46 -9.34
CA TYR A 241 27.83 -7.15 -9.96
C TYR A 241 28.66 -6.10 -9.23
N THR A 242 29.14 -5.11 -9.98
CA THR A 242 29.90 -3.98 -9.45
C THR A 242 29.11 -3.26 -8.36
N ASP A 243 29.77 -2.94 -7.24
CA ASP A 243 29.19 -2.26 -6.07
C ASP A 243 28.02 -3.00 -5.40
N VAL A 244 27.82 -4.29 -5.72
CA VAL A 244 26.87 -5.17 -5.04
C VAL A 244 27.64 -6.11 -4.13
N TYR A 245 27.29 -6.10 -2.84
CA TYR A 245 27.96 -6.90 -1.83
C TYR A 245 26.97 -7.86 -1.16
N ASN A 246 27.35 -9.13 -1.06
CA ASN A 246 26.59 -10.15 -0.35
C ASN A 246 26.91 -10.11 1.14
N ILE A 247 25.91 -10.40 1.97
CA ILE A 247 26.02 -10.40 3.42
C ILE A 247 25.81 -11.82 3.92
N TYR A 248 26.71 -12.25 4.80
CA TYR A 248 26.59 -13.51 5.53
C TYR A 248 26.67 -13.29 7.02
N ASP A 249 26.04 -14.20 7.74
CA ASP A 249 26.13 -14.25 9.19
C ASP A 249 27.53 -14.66 9.64
N THR A 250 28.08 -14.00 10.65
CA THR A 250 29.43 -14.28 11.16
C THR A 250 29.52 -15.61 11.90
N LEU A 251 28.42 -16.10 12.50
CA LEU A 251 28.40 -17.34 13.27
C LEU A 251 28.05 -18.54 12.40
N THR A 252 26.99 -18.41 11.60
CA THR A 252 26.45 -19.53 10.81
C THR A 252 26.97 -19.56 9.37
N ASN A 253 27.62 -18.49 8.89
CA ASN A 253 28.06 -18.31 7.50
C ASN A 253 26.91 -18.43 6.47
N ASN A 254 25.66 -18.33 6.92
CA ASN A 254 24.49 -18.35 6.07
C ASN A 254 24.32 -17.02 5.34
N TYR A 255 23.88 -17.08 4.09
CA TYR A 255 23.55 -15.89 3.31
C TYR A 255 22.31 -15.19 3.89
N ILE A 256 22.44 -13.88 4.14
CA ILE A 256 21.38 -13.04 4.72
C ILE A 256 20.75 -12.12 3.67
N GLY A 257 21.51 -11.69 2.66
CA GLY A 257 21.02 -10.75 1.65
C GLY A 257 22.11 -9.90 1.01
N ILE A 258 21.69 -8.77 0.43
CA ILE A 258 22.57 -7.78 -0.21
C ILE A 258 22.72 -6.55 0.67
N LEU A 259 23.94 -6.04 0.80
CA LEU A 259 24.29 -4.85 1.58
C LEU A 259 23.67 -3.60 0.97
N TYR A 260 22.99 -2.82 1.79
CA TYR A 260 22.51 -1.51 1.40
C TYR A 260 23.64 -0.48 1.48
N ILE A 261 23.87 0.23 0.38
CA ILE A 261 24.88 1.28 0.25
C ILE A 261 24.16 2.61 0.05
N LYS A 262 24.31 3.53 1.00
CA LYS A 262 23.56 4.80 1.09
C LYS A 262 23.95 5.84 0.03
N GLY A 263 24.87 5.52 -0.88
CA GLY A 263 25.25 6.37 -2.01
C GLY A 263 26.74 6.29 -2.38
N LEU A 264 27.18 7.20 -3.26
CA LEU A 264 28.51 7.18 -3.87
C LEU A 264 29.65 7.24 -2.86
N LYS A 265 29.50 7.97 -1.75
CA LYS A 265 30.54 8.08 -0.71
C LYS A 265 30.78 6.73 -0.03
N GLN A 266 29.72 6.03 0.38
CA GLN A 266 29.82 4.69 0.95
C GLN A 266 30.29 3.66 -0.07
N SER A 267 29.84 3.75 -1.34
CA SER A 267 30.34 2.86 -2.40
C SER A 267 31.86 2.97 -2.56
N LYS A 268 32.41 4.20 -2.64
CA LYS A 268 33.87 4.43 -2.69
C LYS A 268 34.60 3.88 -1.46
N ALA A 269 34.05 4.09 -0.26
CA ALA A 269 34.64 3.57 0.97
C ALA A 269 34.68 2.03 0.98
N MET A 270 33.58 1.38 0.59
CA MET A 270 33.51 -0.08 0.48
C MET A 270 34.50 -0.63 -0.54
N LYS A 271 34.62 0.00 -1.71
CA LYS A 271 35.59 -0.39 -2.73
C LYS A 271 37.03 -0.30 -2.22
N ASN A 272 37.34 0.72 -1.42
CA ASN A 272 38.66 0.88 -0.79
C ASN A 272 38.92 -0.18 0.29
N LEU A 273 37.91 -0.54 1.09
CA LEU A 273 38.03 -1.59 2.11
C LEU A 273 38.26 -2.98 1.51
N LEU A 274 37.75 -3.21 0.30
CA LEU A 274 37.82 -4.49 -0.42
C LEU A 274 38.87 -4.51 -1.54
N LEU A 275 39.73 -3.49 -1.65
CA LEU A 275 40.61 -3.27 -2.80
C LEU A 275 41.58 -4.44 -3.09
N ASN A 276 41.87 -5.27 -2.08
CA ASN A 276 42.71 -6.48 -2.17
C ASN A 276 42.10 -7.69 -1.42
N LYS A 277 40.80 -7.66 -1.14
CA LYS A 277 40.12 -8.71 -0.36
C LYS A 277 38.77 -9.04 -1.00
N ASN A 278 38.43 -10.32 -1.08
CA ASN A 278 37.12 -10.74 -1.57
C ASN A 278 36.05 -10.68 -0.47
N LYS A 279 36.47 -10.70 0.80
CA LYS A 279 35.61 -10.68 1.99
C LYS A 279 36.19 -9.78 3.07
N ILE A 280 35.32 -9.10 3.82
CA ILE A 280 35.65 -8.37 5.05
C ILE A 280 34.57 -8.61 6.11
N ILE A 281 34.93 -8.44 7.37
CA ILE A 281 33.95 -8.35 8.46
C ILE A 281 33.72 -6.87 8.74
N LEU A 282 32.46 -6.45 8.73
CA LEU A 282 32.06 -5.08 9.04
C LEU A 282 30.89 -5.05 10.01
N ARG A 283 30.95 -4.10 10.93
CA ARG A 283 29.82 -3.78 11.79
C ARG A 283 28.72 -3.15 10.97
N CYS A 284 27.54 -3.74 11.03
CA CYS A 284 26.38 -3.35 10.25
C CYS A 284 25.20 -3.07 11.19
N LYS A 285 24.36 -2.12 10.79
CA LYS A 285 23.05 -1.90 11.42
C LYS A 285 21.93 -2.27 10.45
N PHE A 286 20.79 -2.67 10.99
CA PHE A 286 19.62 -2.95 10.17
C PHE A 286 18.91 -1.63 9.83
N ASN A 287 18.84 -1.30 8.55
CA ASN A 287 18.09 -0.16 8.07
C ASN A 287 16.61 -0.55 7.95
N ASN A 288 15.78 -0.01 8.85
CA ASN A 288 14.34 -0.27 8.89
C ASN A 288 13.58 0.30 7.68
N ASP A 289 14.10 1.35 7.02
CA ASP A 289 13.45 1.97 5.86
C ASP A 289 13.61 1.08 4.61
N PHE A 290 14.80 0.51 4.39
CA PHE A 290 15.10 -0.32 3.22
C PHE A 290 15.05 -1.83 3.49
N LYS A 291 14.72 -2.24 4.73
CA LYS A 291 14.72 -3.63 5.20
C LYS A 291 16.02 -4.39 4.87
N LYS A 292 17.16 -3.70 4.94
CA LYS A 292 18.48 -4.24 4.58
C LYS A 292 19.51 -3.87 5.64
N TRP A 293 20.55 -4.67 5.76
CA TRP A 293 21.71 -4.29 6.55
C TRP A 293 22.52 -3.22 5.81
N GLU A 294 23.03 -2.24 6.53
CA GLU A 294 23.89 -1.18 6.02
C GLU A 294 25.17 -1.08 6.86
N PRO A 295 26.33 -0.77 6.23
CA PRO A 295 27.59 -0.68 6.94
C PRO A 295 27.67 0.59 7.78
N ILE A 296 28.31 0.49 8.95
CA ILE A 296 28.64 1.65 9.80
C ILE A 296 30.06 2.09 9.45
N ILE A 297 30.16 3.03 8.49
CA ILE A 297 31.41 3.56 7.90
C ILE A 297 31.31 5.05 7.61
#